data_AF-A0A0A8YEE2-F1
#
_entry.id   AF-A0A0A8YEE2-F1
#
_cell.length_a   1.000
_cell.length_b   1.000
_cell.length_c   1.000
_cell.angle_alpha   90.00
_cell.angle_beta   90.00
_cell.angle_gamma   90.00
#
_symmetry.space_group_name_H-M   'P 1'
#
loop_
_entity.id
_entity.type
_entity.pdbx_description
1 polymer ?
#
loop_
_entity_poly.entity_id
_entity_poly.type
_entity_poly.pdbx_seq_one_letter_code
_entity_poly.pdbx_strand_id
1 'polypeptide(L)'
;MAVYQTYIGSMNQFAQSNPFQFKHIEYLNSIDNFHDVGPSVVMASPGDLQSGLSRQLFDKWCTDKKNACVIPGYAVEGTLAKAILNDPREVTLANGLPAPLHMQVHYISFSAHADFPQTSAFLDELRPPNIILVHGEANEMSRLKQRLIDQFEGTNTNIISPKNCQSIEMYFRSEKIAKTIGRLAERVSEAGGSPSGLLVKKGFTYQIMDPEDLRVYTQLSTANITQRMAIPYCGSFEVIRYRLKQIYESVKPSTKESDVPALIVHERVTVSLDSENYVTLQWSSDPISDMVSDSVVSMILNIGREGPNVVPVEVVVKTKEDRERIAHKVVHALMVSLFGDVRVADEGKFVISVDADVAYLDGRSGDVECENIVLKERIRTAFRRIQGAVRPIPLAAS
;
A
#
# COMPACT_ATOMS: atom_id res chain seq x y z
N MET A 1 8.92 41.32 36.28
CA MET A 1 7.67 42.05 35.94
C MET A 1 7.55 42.41 34.45
N ALA A 2 8.65 42.59 33.72
CA ALA A 2 8.62 42.88 32.27
C ALA A 2 7.76 41.91 31.45
N VAL A 3 7.85 40.60 31.73
CA VAL A 3 7.03 39.57 31.05
C VAL A 3 5.53 39.84 31.21
N TYR A 4 5.06 40.15 32.43
CA TYR A 4 3.65 40.48 32.68
C TYR A 4 3.19 41.73 31.90
N GLN A 5 4.07 42.72 31.74
CA GLN A 5 3.77 43.93 30.97
C GLN A 5 3.77 43.68 29.46
N THR A 6 4.61 42.76 28.95
CA THR A 6 4.62 42.40 27.53
C THR A 6 3.34 41.67 27.12
N TYR A 7 2.81 40.79 27.98
CA TYR A 7 1.62 39.98 27.71
C TYR A 7 0.31 40.59 28.25
N ILE A 8 0.21 41.92 28.32
CA ILE A 8 -1.03 42.62 28.73
C ILE A 8 -2.22 42.24 27.84
N GLY A 9 -1.99 41.92 26.56
CA GLY A 9 -3.05 41.46 25.65
C GLY A 9 -3.76 40.16 26.08
N SER A 10 -3.16 39.38 26.98
CA SER A 10 -3.78 38.16 27.54
C SER A 10 -4.58 38.42 28.82
N MET A 11 -4.68 39.68 29.28
CA MET A 11 -5.44 40.06 30.47
C MET A 11 -6.88 40.41 30.13
N ASN A 12 -7.73 40.45 31.15
CA ASN A 12 -9.08 40.99 31.04
C ASN A 12 -9.03 42.51 30.73
N GLN A 13 -10.20 43.10 30.43
CA GLN A 13 -10.39 44.48 29.93
C GLN A 13 -9.31 45.49 30.35
N PHE A 14 -8.87 46.30 29.38
CA PHE A 14 -7.82 47.30 29.55
C PHE A 14 -8.16 48.31 30.65
N ALA A 15 -7.31 48.37 31.68
CA ALA A 15 -7.31 49.46 32.64
C ALA A 15 -6.74 50.75 32.01
N GLN A 16 -7.19 51.92 32.48
CA GLN A 16 -6.71 53.23 32.01
C GLN A 16 -5.19 53.45 32.22
N SER A 17 -4.55 52.65 33.06
CA SER A 17 -3.11 52.68 33.35
C SER A 17 -2.57 51.27 33.57
N ASN A 18 -1.28 51.05 33.29
CA ASN A 18 -0.63 49.75 33.49
C ASN A 18 -0.58 49.36 35.00
N PRO A 19 -1.30 48.31 35.43
CA PRO A 19 -1.39 47.95 36.85
C PRO A 19 -0.09 47.37 37.43
N PHE A 20 0.87 46.97 36.58
CA PHE A 20 2.18 46.46 37.03
C PHE A 20 3.23 47.55 37.23
N GLN A 21 2.85 48.82 37.05
CA GLN A 21 3.65 49.97 37.47
C GLN A 21 3.24 50.35 38.89
N PHE A 22 3.85 49.68 39.87
CA PHE A 22 3.51 49.88 41.27
C PHE A 22 4.03 51.22 41.80
N LYS A 23 3.19 51.92 42.58
CA LYS A 23 3.55 53.21 43.22
C LYS A 23 4.16 53.05 44.63
N HIS A 24 3.81 51.96 45.32
CA HIS A 24 4.13 51.74 46.74
C HIS A 24 4.76 50.36 46.99
N ILE A 25 5.17 49.67 45.93
CA ILE A 25 5.81 48.34 46.02
C ILE A 25 7.21 48.47 45.44
N GLU A 26 8.20 48.15 46.26
CA GLU A 26 9.60 48.17 45.88
C GLU A 26 10.15 46.74 45.80
N TYR A 27 11.13 46.52 44.91
CA TYR A 27 11.75 45.21 44.74
C TYR A 27 12.86 45.00 45.77
N LEU A 28 12.76 43.91 46.52
CA LEU A 28 13.81 43.46 47.43
C LEU A 28 14.63 42.35 46.79
N ASN A 29 15.89 42.64 46.45
CA ASN A 29 16.78 41.69 45.76
C ASN A 29 17.46 40.67 46.70
N SER A 30 17.77 41.09 47.93
CA SER A 30 18.38 40.24 48.97
C SER A 30 17.91 40.71 50.34
N ILE A 31 17.94 39.80 51.32
CA ILE A 31 17.67 40.12 52.72
C ILE A 31 18.68 41.11 53.31
N ASP A 32 19.89 41.19 52.76
CA ASP A 32 20.93 42.12 53.23
C ASP A 32 20.57 43.59 52.95
N ASN A 33 19.75 43.82 51.92
CA ASN A 33 19.23 45.14 51.57
C ASN A 33 17.97 45.50 52.36
N PHE A 34 17.52 44.62 53.26
CA PHE A 34 16.31 44.82 54.05
C PHE A 34 16.67 45.33 55.46
N HIS A 35 16.27 46.56 55.73
CA HIS A 35 16.35 47.12 57.08
C HIS A 35 15.07 46.81 57.84
N ASP A 36 15.13 45.81 58.72
CA ASP A 36 14.00 45.32 59.51
C ASP A 36 13.68 46.26 60.69
N VAL A 37 13.17 47.45 60.37
CA VAL A 37 12.84 48.51 61.34
C VAL A 37 11.38 48.92 61.17
N GLY A 38 10.57 48.65 62.19
CA GLY A 38 9.15 49.01 62.23
C GLY A 38 8.26 48.05 61.43
N PRO A 39 6.95 48.35 61.32
CA PRO A 39 6.00 47.51 60.60
C PRO A 39 6.27 47.51 59.09
N SER A 40 6.36 46.32 58.48
CA SER A 40 6.53 46.15 57.04
C SER A 40 5.70 44.98 56.51
N VAL A 41 5.47 44.95 55.19
CA VAL A 41 4.82 43.83 54.49
C VAL A 41 5.78 43.33 53.42
N VAL A 42 6.20 42.07 53.52
CA VAL A 42 7.13 41.47 52.57
C VAL A 42 6.47 40.28 51.88
N MET A 43 6.37 40.35 50.55
CA MET A 43 5.96 39.23 49.71
C MET A 43 7.21 38.50 49.23
N ALA A 44 7.42 37.26 49.69
CA ALA A 44 8.62 36.49 49.39
C ALA A 44 8.29 35.09 48.85
N SER A 45 9.15 34.60 47.97
CA SER A 45 9.10 33.24 47.42
C SER A 45 10.12 32.32 48.11
N PRO A 46 9.91 30.99 48.09
CA PRO A 46 8.73 30.25 47.62
C PRO A 46 7.57 30.23 48.63
N GLY A 47 6.34 29.98 48.15
CA GLY A 47 5.14 29.95 48.99
C GLY A 47 5.11 28.81 50.03
N ASP A 48 5.81 27.70 49.77
CA ASP A 48 5.82 26.52 50.65
C ASP A 48 6.77 26.64 51.87
N LEU A 49 7.48 27.76 52.00
CA LEU A 49 8.45 28.05 53.08
C LEU A 49 9.58 27.02 53.24
N GLN A 50 9.89 26.25 52.19
CA GLN A 50 10.93 25.23 52.26
C GLN A 50 12.35 25.80 52.31
N SER A 51 12.59 26.89 51.59
CA SER A 51 13.91 27.48 51.42
C SER A 51 13.79 28.96 51.01
N GLY A 52 14.90 29.60 50.63
CA GLY A 52 14.88 30.95 50.05
C GLY A 52 14.48 32.06 51.03
N LEU A 53 14.10 33.20 50.47
CA LEU A 53 13.85 34.43 51.22
C LEU A 53 12.64 34.30 52.15
N SER A 54 11.57 33.62 51.71
CA SER A 54 10.38 33.42 52.54
C SER A 54 10.69 32.60 53.79
N ARG A 55 11.53 31.55 53.69
CA ARG A 55 11.99 30.77 54.84
C ARG A 55 12.90 31.58 55.76
N GLN A 56 13.84 32.35 55.22
CA GLN A 56 14.74 33.17 56.03
C GLN A 56 13.99 34.23 56.84
N LEU A 57 12.97 34.87 56.25
CA LEU A 57 12.11 35.83 56.94
C LEU A 57 11.24 35.15 57.99
N PHE A 58 10.65 33.99 57.65
CA PHE A 58 9.87 33.19 58.59
C PHE A 58 10.69 32.81 59.83
N ASP A 59 11.90 32.26 59.65
CA ASP A 59 12.78 31.86 60.75
C ASP A 59 13.13 33.04 61.66
N LYS A 60 13.31 34.24 61.10
CA LYS A 60 13.57 35.48 61.86
C LYS A 60 12.35 35.97 62.65
N TRP A 61 11.15 35.79 62.10
CA TRP A 61 9.94 36.44 62.60
C TRP A 61 9.00 35.54 63.42
N CYS A 62 9.15 34.21 63.33
CA CYS A 62 8.21 33.24 63.89
C CYS A 62 8.02 33.29 65.41
N THR A 63 9.01 33.80 66.15
CA THR A 63 9.02 33.84 67.61
C THR A 63 8.33 35.06 68.22
N ASP A 64 8.04 36.10 67.42
CA ASP A 64 7.34 37.31 67.88
C ASP A 64 5.85 37.26 67.52
N LYS A 65 5.00 37.33 68.55
CA LYS A 65 3.54 37.34 68.47
C LYS A 65 2.93 38.55 67.75
N LYS A 66 3.71 39.62 67.53
CA LYS A 66 3.26 40.80 66.76
C LYS A 66 3.29 40.54 65.26
N ASN A 67 4.00 39.50 64.82
CA ASN A 67 4.16 39.16 63.42
C ASN A 67 3.02 38.26 62.95
N ALA A 68 2.79 38.27 61.63
CA ALA A 68 1.81 37.41 60.99
C ALA A 68 2.36 36.84 59.67
N CYS A 69 2.06 35.57 59.39
CA CYS A 69 2.36 34.88 58.14
C CYS A 69 1.04 34.63 57.43
N VAL A 70 0.90 35.14 56.21
CA VAL A 70 -0.28 34.90 55.37
C VAL A 70 0.12 33.93 54.27
N ILE A 71 -0.56 32.79 54.19
CA ILE A 71 -0.40 31.79 53.13
C ILE A 71 -1.50 32.02 52.09
N PRO A 72 -1.18 32.56 50.90
CA PRO A 72 -2.19 32.95 49.92
C PRO A 72 -2.63 31.83 48.96
N GLY A 73 -1.99 30.65 49.00
CA GLY A 73 -2.20 29.58 48.03
C GLY A 73 -2.20 28.20 48.67
N TYR A 74 -2.57 27.19 47.90
CA TYR A 74 -2.61 25.80 48.37
C TYR A 74 -1.23 25.35 48.87
N ALA A 75 -1.16 24.94 50.14
CA ALA A 75 0.04 24.40 50.75
C ALA A 75 0.08 22.88 50.57
N VAL A 76 1.13 22.38 49.92
CA VAL A 76 1.31 20.95 49.62
C VAL A 76 1.63 20.18 50.90
N GLU A 77 1.12 18.95 51.01
CA GLU A 77 1.44 18.06 52.13
C GLU A 77 2.94 17.80 52.26
N GLY A 78 3.41 17.71 53.50
CA GLY A 78 4.84 17.59 53.82
C GLY A 78 5.63 18.89 53.75
N THR A 79 4.99 20.04 53.48
CA THR A 79 5.66 21.34 53.49
C THR A 79 5.59 22.05 54.85
N LEU A 80 6.53 22.97 55.13
CA LEU A 80 6.47 23.82 56.32
C LEU A 80 5.20 24.69 56.30
N ALA A 81 4.86 25.27 55.14
CA ALA A 81 3.63 26.02 54.97
C ALA A 81 2.39 25.21 55.39
N LYS A 82 2.30 23.93 55.04
CA LYS A 82 1.20 23.07 55.45
C LYS A 82 1.25 22.71 56.95
N ALA A 83 2.44 22.48 57.49
CA ALA A 83 2.62 22.12 58.90
C ALA A 83 2.18 23.25 59.85
N ILE A 84 2.51 24.51 59.54
CA ILE A 84 2.18 25.66 60.40
C ILE A 84 0.70 26.02 60.42
N LEU A 85 -0.08 25.55 59.44
CA LEU A 85 -1.54 25.72 59.43
C LEU A 85 -2.25 24.93 60.54
N ASN A 86 -1.60 23.92 61.10
CA ASN A 86 -2.12 23.14 62.23
C ASN A 86 -1.78 23.76 63.59
N ASP A 87 -1.24 24.99 63.61
CA ASP A 87 -0.85 25.73 64.81
C ASP A 87 0.06 24.93 65.78
N PRO A 88 1.21 24.42 65.31
CA PRO A 88 2.15 23.70 66.16
C PRO A 88 2.79 24.65 67.18
N ARG A 89 3.08 24.15 68.40
CA ARG A 89 3.76 24.96 69.43
C ARG A 89 5.20 25.33 69.05
N GLU A 90 5.87 24.45 68.31
CA GLU A 90 7.25 24.63 67.87
C GLU A 90 7.40 24.25 66.40
N VAL A 91 8.33 24.90 65.72
CA VAL A 91 8.70 24.67 64.33
C VAL A 91 10.21 24.45 64.21
N THR A 92 10.63 23.64 63.24
CA THR A 92 12.05 23.44 62.94
C THR A 92 12.55 24.51 61.99
N LEU A 93 13.55 25.29 62.41
CA LEU A 93 14.22 26.30 61.60
C LEU A 93 15.11 25.67 60.53
N ALA A 94 15.57 26.46 59.56
CA ALA A 94 16.40 25.97 58.46
C ALA A 94 17.77 25.43 58.93
N ASN A 95 18.25 25.88 60.09
CA ASN A 95 19.45 25.38 60.75
C ASN A 95 19.24 24.05 61.53
N GLY A 96 18.01 23.51 61.52
CA GLY A 96 17.65 22.27 62.21
C GLY A 96 17.28 22.44 63.69
N LEU A 97 17.34 23.66 64.24
CA LEU A 97 16.98 23.91 65.63
C LEU A 97 15.46 24.15 65.78
N PRO A 98 14.85 23.73 66.90
CA PRO A 98 13.46 24.07 67.20
C PRO A 98 13.34 25.53 67.64
N ALA A 99 12.22 26.16 67.28
CA ALA A 99 11.84 27.49 67.73
C ALA A 99 10.33 27.56 68.05
N PRO A 100 9.92 28.35 69.07
CA PRO A 100 8.51 28.52 69.38
C PRO A 100 7.79 29.31 68.27
N LEU A 101 6.62 28.82 67.86
CA LEU A 101 5.76 29.53 66.91
C LEU A 101 4.79 30.42 67.70
N HIS A 102 5.08 31.71 67.76
CA HIS A 102 4.19 32.70 68.40
C HIS A 102 3.51 33.64 67.40
N MET A 103 4.05 33.77 66.19
CA MET A 103 3.44 34.58 65.15
C MET A 103 2.09 34.01 64.73
N GLN A 104 1.17 34.88 64.28
CA GLN A 104 -0.12 34.42 63.78
C GLN A 104 0.02 33.84 62.38
N VAL A 105 -0.63 32.70 62.11
CA VAL A 105 -0.65 32.09 60.78
C VAL A 105 -2.06 32.18 60.21
N HIS A 106 -2.20 32.81 59.04
CA HIS A 106 -3.49 33.00 58.37
C HIS A 106 -3.48 32.32 57.00
N TYR A 107 -4.52 31.55 56.71
CA TYR A 107 -4.76 30.98 55.38
C TYR A 107 -5.85 31.75 54.66
N ILE A 108 -5.49 32.45 53.58
CA ILE A 108 -6.43 33.21 52.75
C ILE A 108 -6.23 32.77 51.31
N SER A 109 -7.09 31.89 50.81
CA SER A 109 -6.91 31.32 49.48
C SER A 109 -7.22 32.33 48.37
N PHE A 110 -6.18 32.72 47.63
CA PHE A 110 -6.25 33.39 46.33
C PHE A 110 -5.97 32.40 45.18
N SER A 111 -6.21 31.11 45.44
CA SER A 111 -6.11 30.09 44.39
C SER A 111 -7.12 30.39 43.29
N ALA A 112 -6.62 30.59 42.06
CA ALA A 112 -7.44 30.70 40.86
C ALA A 112 -7.95 29.32 40.39
N HIS A 113 -8.49 28.53 41.32
CA HIS A 113 -9.15 27.26 41.03
C HIS A 113 -10.66 27.46 40.93
N ALA A 114 -11.29 26.68 40.05
CA ALA A 114 -12.73 26.64 39.97
C ALA A 114 -13.32 25.97 41.22
N ASP A 115 -14.43 26.51 41.71
CA ASP A 115 -15.22 25.87 42.76
C ASP A 115 -16.16 24.79 42.19
N PHE A 116 -16.89 24.12 43.08
CA PHE A 116 -17.86 23.10 42.65
C PHE A 116 -18.96 23.68 41.74
N PRO A 117 -19.66 24.78 42.09
CA PRO A 117 -20.66 25.38 41.20
C PRO A 117 -20.14 25.73 39.80
N GLN A 118 -18.94 26.31 39.69
CA GLN A 118 -18.32 26.65 38.40
C GLN A 118 -17.99 25.40 37.59
N THR A 119 -17.38 24.39 38.24
CA THR A 119 -17.01 23.13 37.58
C THR A 119 -18.25 22.35 37.13
N SER A 120 -19.27 22.30 37.98
CA SER A 120 -20.56 21.65 37.72
C SER A 120 -21.28 22.32 36.53
N ALA A 121 -21.38 23.65 36.53
CA ALA A 121 -21.99 24.40 35.43
C ALA A 121 -21.24 24.21 34.10
N PHE A 122 -19.91 24.19 34.14
CA PHE A 122 -19.08 23.93 32.95
C PHE A 122 -19.32 22.53 32.36
N LEU A 123 -19.45 21.51 33.22
CA LEU A 123 -19.73 20.15 32.78
C LEU A 123 -21.16 19.98 32.28
N ASP A 124 -22.13 20.67 32.88
CA ASP A 124 -23.53 20.69 32.44
C ASP A 124 -23.69 21.30 31.05
N GLU A 125 -22.91 22.33 30.73
CA GLU A 125 -22.92 22.98 29.42
C GLU A 125 -22.32 22.07 28.34
N LEU A 126 -21.19 21.41 28.66
CA LEU A 126 -20.49 20.56 27.69
C LEU A 126 -21.12 19.19 27.48
N ARG A 127 -21.79 18.63 28.50
CA ARG A 127 -22.30 17.25 28.54
C ARG A 127 -21.33 16.21 27.95
N PRO A 128 -20.07 16.16 28.40
CA PRO A 128 -19.09 15.26 27.83
C PRO A 128 -19.44 13.80 28.18
N PRO A 129 -19.23 12.83 27.26
CA PRO A 129 -19.52 11.42 27.53
C PRO A 129 -18.55 10.77 28.52
N ASN A 130 -17.35 11.35 28.70
CA ASN A 130 -16.35 10.87 29.63
C ASN A 130 -15.73 12.06 30.37
N ILE A 131 -15.70 12.01 31.70
CA ILE A 131 -15.11 13.03 32.59
C ILE A 131 -13.98 12.37 33.36
N ILE A 132 -12.77 12.92 33.27
CA ILE A 132 -11.58 12.40 33.95
C ILE A 132 -11.09 13.43 34.95
N LEU A 133 -11.17 13.09 36.23
CA LEU A 133 -10.76 13.94 37.35
C LEU A 133 -9.27 13.74 37.65
N VAL A 134 -8.51 14.83 37.63
CA VAL A 134 -7.07 14.87 37.90
C VAL A 134 -6.73 16.13 38.69
N HIS A 135 -5.47 16.25 39.16
CA HIS A 135 -4.96 17.44 39.84
C HIS A 135 -5.82 17.90 41.03
N GLY A 136 -6.23 16.95 41.89
CA GLY A 136 -6.91 17.22 43.14
C GLY A 136 -6.42 16.30 44.25
N GLU A 137 -6.72 16.67 45.50
CA GLU A 137 -6.49 15.80 46.65
C GLU A 137 -7.43 14.59 46.58
N ALA A 138 -6.97 13.41 47.02
CA ALA A 138 -7.64 12.15 46.73
C ALA A 138 -9.04 12.04 47.34
N ASN A 139 -9.26 12.59 48.55
CA ASN A 139 -10.54 12.54 49.23
C ASN A 139 -11.52 13.56 48.61
N GLU A 140 -11.07 14.78 48.33
CA GLU A 140 -11.86 15.82 47.69
C GLU A 140 -12.22 15.44 46.25
N MET A 141 -11.32 14.80 45.49
CA MET A 141 -11.65 14.23 44.18
C MET A 141 -12.71 13.13 44.29
N SER A 142 -12.65 12.30 45.33
CA SER A 142 -13.66 11.25 45.57
C SER A 142 -15.03 11.86 45.89
N ARG A 143 -15.07 12.94 46.68
CA ARG A 143 -16.29 13.71 46.98
C ARG A 143 -16.86 14.38 45.73
N LEU A 144 -16.00 15.03 44.94
CA LEU A 144 -16.38 15.63 43.66
C LEU A 144 -16.96 14.59 42.71
N LYS A 145 -16.29 13.44 42.58
CA LYS A 145 -16.75 12.33 41.75
C LYS A 145 -18.16 11.88 42.14
N GLN A 146 -18.44 11.69 43.44
CA GLN A 146 -19.77 11.27 43.90
C GLN A 146 -20.84 12.31 43.54
N ARG A 147 -20.58 13.60 43.80
CA ARG A 147 -21.53 14.65 43.42
C ARG A 147 -21.79 14.73 41.92
N LEU A 148 -20.76 14.50 41.10
CA LEU A 148 -20.93 14.46 39.65
C LEU A 148 -21.71 13.22 39.19
N ILE A 149 -21.55 12.07 39.85
CA ILE A 149 -22.36 10.87 39.58
C ILE A 149 -23.82 11.14 39.86
N ASP A 150 -24.13 11.78 41.00
CA ASP A 150 -25.50 12.15 41.37
C ASP A 150 -26.10 13.17 40.38
N GLN A 151 -25.31 14.15 39.96
CA GLN A 151 -25.73 15.18 39.01
C GLN A 151 -26.01 14.63 37.61
N PHE A 152 -25.17 13.70 37.16
CA PHE A 152 -25.27 13.10 35.82
C PHE A 152 -26.03 11.77 35.82
N GLU A 153 -26.78 11.47 36.90
CA GLU A 153 -27.60 10.27 37.00
C GLU A 153 -28.59 10.20 35.82
N GLY A 154 -28.64 9.04 35.16
CA GLY A 154 -29.48 8.84 33.97
C GLY A 154 -28.86 9.33 32.65
N THR A 155 -27.68 9.97 32.67
CA THR A 155 -26.90 10.24 31.46
C THR A 155 -25.84 9.16 31.24
N ASN A 156 -25.48 8.90 29.97
CA ASN A 156 -24.42 7.93 29.63
C ASN A 156 -23.01 8.55 29.79
N THR A 157 -22.78 9.25 30.89
CA THR A 157 -21.53 9.95 31.21
C THR A 157 -20.69 9.12 32.15
N ASN A 158 -19.47 8.77 31.74
CA ASN A 158 -18.54 8.00 32.55
C ASN A 158 -17.60 8.92 33.33
N ILE A 159 -17.61 8.84 34.65
CA ILE A 159 -16.78 9.69 35.53
C ILE A 159 -15.67 8.85 36.16
N ILE A 160 -14.42 9.20 35.85
CA ILE A 160 -13.22 8.43 36.20
C ILE A 160 -12.26 9.31 37.00
N SER A 161 -11.62 8.74 38.02
CA SER A 161 -10.60 9.40 38.85
C SER A 161 -9.38 8.47 38.95
N PRO A 162 -8.51 8.43 37.93
CA PRO A 162 -7.40 7.50 37.86
C PRO A 162 -6.32 7.84 38.91
N LYS A 163 -5.69 6.81 39.45
CA LYS A 163 -4.46 6.96 40.24
C LYS A 163 -3.26 7.19 39.31
N ASN A 164 -2.15 7.67 39.87
CA ASN A 164 -0.88 7.73 39.13
C ASN A 164 -0.54 6.35 38.56
N CYS A 165 -0.12 6.33 37.30
CA CYS A 165 0.18 5.12 36.52
C CYS A 165 -1.03 4.20 36.23
N GLN A 166 -2.26 4.63 36.51
CA GLN A 166 -3.46 3.89 36.11
C GLN A 166 -3.86 4.28 34.68
N SER A 167 -3.85 3.30 33.77
CA SER A 167 -4.33 3.48 32.39
C SER A 167 -5.85 3.58 32.33
N ILE A 168 -6.36 4.46 31.46
CA ILE A 168 -7.77 4.54 31.08
C ILE A 168 -7.88 4.12 29.62
N GLU A 169 -8.68 3.10 29.34
CA GLU A 169 -8.99 2.66 27.99
C GLU A 169 -10.36 3.19 27.56
N MET A 170 -10.42 3.76 26.36
CA MET A 170 -11.65 4.26 25.76
C MET A 170 -11.76 3.76 24.32
N TYR A 171 -12.95 3.26 23.97
CA TYR A 171 -13.23 2.70 22.66
C TYR A 171 -14.10 3.67 21.87
N PHE A 172 -13.56 4.20 20.78
CA PHE A 172 -14.27 5.10 19.88
C PHE A 172 -14.63 4.36 18.59
N ARG A 173 -15.92 4.15 18.35
CA ARG A 173 -16.38 3.63 17.06
C ARG A 173 -16.30 4.77 16.05
N SER A 174 -15.37 4.66 15.11
CA SER A 174 -15.25 5.58 13.98
C SER A 174 -15.82 4.93 12.74
N GLU A 175 -16.85 5.55 12.16
CA GLU A 175 -17.27 5.25 10.80
C GLU A 175 -16.24 5.83 9.83
N LYS A 176 -15.66 4.97 8.99
CA LYS A 176 -14.68 5.41 7.98
C LYS A 176 -15.44 5.88 6.76
N ILE A 177 -15.45 7.19 6.54
CA ILE A 177 -16.06 7.81 5.37
C ILE A 177 -14.96 8.02 4.33
N ALA A 178 -15.14 7.42 3.15
CA ALA A 178 -14.27 7.65 2.01
C ALA A 178 -15.00 8.52 0.98
N LYS A 179 -14.34 9.58 0.51
CA LYS A 179 -14.89 10.48 -0.50
C LYS A 179 -14.44 10.05 -1.88
N THR A 180 -15.37 9.89 -2.82
CA THR A 180 -15.03 9.72 -4.23
C THR A 180 -14.55 11.05 -4.81
N ILE A 181 -13.48 11.02 -5.61
CA ILE A 181 -12.93 12.21 -6.27
C ILE A 181 -12.58 11.91 -7.73
N GLY A 182 -12.53 12.97 -8.54
CA GLY A 182 -12.19 12.90 -9.95
C GLY A 182 -13.29 12.26 -10.79
N ARG A 183 -12.89 11.56 -11.84
CA ARG A 183 -13.79 10.92 -12.82
C ARG A 183 -14.71 9.89 -12.18
N LEU A 184 -14.26 9.25 -11.11
CA LEU A 184 -15.07 8.29 -10.36
C LEU A 184 -16.26 8.96 -9.66
N ALA A 185 -16.15 10.26 -9.32
CA ALA A 185 -17.26 11.03 -8.75
C ALA A 185 -18.26 11.52 -9.81
N GLU A 186 -17.83 11.65 -11.08
CA GLU A 186 -18.69 12.06 -12.19
C GLU A 186 -19.60 10.92 -12.69
N ARG A 187 -19.18 9.67 -12.49
CA ARG A 187 -20.01 8.50 -12.79
C ARG A 187 -21.14 8.41 -11.77
N VAL A 188 -22.34 8.77 -12.19
CA VAL A 188 -23.57 8.48 -11.43
C VAL A 188 -23.73 6.97 -11.40
N SER A 189 -23.40 6.35 -10.27
CA SER A 189 -23.56 4.91 -10.10
C SER A 189 -25.05 4.56 -10.18
N GLU A 190 -25.44 3.68 -11.09
CA GLU A 190 -26.76 3.06 -11.05
C GLU A 190 -26.94 2.32 -9.72
N ALA A 191 -28.15 2.36 -9.16
CA ALA A 191 -28.43 1.79 -7.84
C ALA A 191 -28.03 0.31 -7.76
N GLY A 192 -26.96 0.01 -7.01
CA GLY A 192 -26.42 -1.34 -6.82
C GLY A 192 -25.03 -1.59 -7.40
N GLY A 193 -24.44 -0.65 -8.14
CA GLY A 193 -23.06 -0.76 -8.64
C GLY A 193 -22.03 -0.51 -7.53
N SER A 194 -21.18 -1.49 -7.24
CA SER A 194 -20.02 -1.32 -6.33
C SER A 194 -18.96 -0.43 -7.00
N PRO A 195 -18.55 0.70 -6.38
CA PRO A 195 -17.53 1.55 -6.95
C PRO A 195 -16.16 0.83 -6.93
N SER A 196 -15.53 0.71 -8.09
CA SER A 196 -14.16 0.20 -8.23
C SER A 196 -13.18 1.37 -8.41
N GLY A 197 -12.15 1.44 -7.58
CA GLY A 197 -11.13 2.49 -7.67
C GLY A 197 -9.99 2.28 -6.68
N LEU A 198 -9.02 3.19 -6.71
CA LEU A 198 -7.93 3.24 -5.75
C LEU A 198 -8.38 3.96 -4.48
N LEU A 199 -8.25 3.29 -3.33
CA LEU A 199 -8.43 3.91 -2.02
C LEU A 199 -7.09 4.49 -1.56
N VAL A 200 -7.02 5.81 -1.47
CA VAL A 200 -5.88 6.55 -0.92
C VAL A 200 -6.21 7.00 0.50
N LYS A 201 -5.33 6.65 1.45
CA LYS A 201 -5.42 7.09 2.85
C LYS A 201 -4.35 8.13 3.14
N LYS A 202 -4.76 9.34 3.53
CA LYS A 202 -3.86 10.39 4.03
C LYS A 202 -4.26 10.77 5.46
N GLY A 203 -3.50 10.28 6.45
CA GLY A 203 -3.87 10.42 7.86
C GLY A 203 -5.20 9.72 8.16
N PHE A 204 -6.20 10.49 8.59
CA PHE A 204 -7.57 10.01 8.86
C PHE A 204 -8.53 10.22 7.68
N THR A 205 -8.08 10.82 6.58
CA THR A 205 -8.90 11.05 5.39
C THR A 205 -8.78 9.89 4.42
N TYR A 206 -9.92 9.40 3.97
CA TYR A 206 -10.04 8.33 2.98
C TYR A 206 -10.62 8.90 1.70
N GLN A 207 -9.99 8.58 0.58
CA GLN A 207 -10.37 9.07 -0.74
C GLN A 207 -10.37 7.91 -1.72
N ILE A 208 -11.42 7.78 -2.52
CA ILE A 208 -11.51 6.79 -3.61
C ILE A 208 -11.41 7.56 -4.92
N MET A 209 -10.50 7.15 -5.79
CA MET A 209 -10.27 7.81 -7.08
C MET A 209 -9.99 6.80 -8.18
N ASP A 210 -10.10 7.24 -9.42
CA ASP A 210 -9.66 6.46 -10.58
C ASP A 210 -8.12 6.40 -10.62
N PRO A 211 -7.49 5.30 -11.11
CA PRO A 211 -6.04 5.21 -11.28
C PRO A 211 -5.39 6.36 -12.04
N GLU A 212 -6.10 6.95 -13.02
CA GLU A 212 -5.57 8.07 -13.79
C GLU A 212 -5.54 9.39 -13.00
N ASP A 213 -6.46 9.53 -12.04
CA ASP A 213 -6.59 10.73 -11.21
C ASP A 213 -5.57 10.76 -10.05
N LEU A 214 -4.84 9.66 -9.83
CA LEU A 214 -3.87 9.55 -8.74
C LEU A 214 -2.83 10.67 -8.77
N ARG A 215 -2.27 10.98 -9.94
CA ARG A 215 -1.25 12.02 -10.11
C ARG A 215 -1.80 13.45 -9.97
N VAL A 216 -3.10 13.62 -10.16
CA VAL A 216 -3.77 14.93 -10.09
C VAL A 216 -4.04 15.32 -8.63
N TYR A 217 -4.54 14.37 -7.83
CA TYR A 217 -4.97 14.62 -6.45
C TYR A 217 -3.95 14.20 -5.40
N THR A 218 -2.90 13.48 -5.80
CA THR A 218 -1.83 13.03 -4.89
C THR A 218 -0.46 13.33 -5.48
N GLN A 219 0.56 13.27 -4.63
CA GLN A 219 1.96 13.39 -5.06
C GLN A 219 2.51 12.07 -5.63
N LEU A 220 1.66 11.03 -5.75
CA LEU A 220 2.05 9.74 -6.25
C LEU A 220 1.99 9.73 -7.78
N SER A 221 3.06 9.23 -8.39
CA SER A 221 3.13 8.98 -9.82
C SER A 221 2.95 7.49 -10.11
N THR A 222 2.17 7.18 -11.13
CA THR A 222 2.09 5.83 -11.70
C THR A 222 3.24 5.62 -12.68
N ALA A 223 3.82 4.42 -12.67
CA ALA A 223 4.85 4.02 -13.62
C ALA A 223 4.56 2.58 -14.07
N ASN A 224 4.63 2.33 -15.38
CA ASN A 224 4.56 1.00 -15.94
C ASN A 224 5.97 0.54 -16.27
N ILE A 225 6.33 -0.66 -15.83
CA ILE A 225 7.63 -1.26 -16.12
C ILE A 225 7.44 -2.21 -17.30
N THR A 226 8.08 -1.91 -18.43
CA THR A 226 8.16 -2.84 -19.57
C THR A 226 9.53 -3.52 -19.55
N GLN A 227 9.54 -4.84 -19.60
CA GLN A 227 10.76 -5.63 -19.66
C GLN A 227 11.02 -6.07 -21.10
N ARG A 228 12.30 -6.09 -21.48
CA ARG A 228 12.78 -6.59 -22.76
C ARG A 228 13.98 -7.48 -22.52
N MET A 229 13.97 -8.68 -23.09
CA MET A 229 15.03 -9.67 -22.94
C MET A 229 15.42 -10.21 -24.33
N ALA A 230 16.71 -10.34 -24.59
CA ALA A 230 17.22 -11.01 -25.78
C ALA A 230 17.71 -12.41 -25.39
N ILE A 231 17.22 -13.43 -26.08
CA ILE A 231 17.52 -14.84 -25.83
C ILE A 231 18.29 -15.39 -27.04
N PRO A 232 19.50 -15.94 -26.86
CA PRO A 232 20.24 -16.58 -27.95
C PRO A 232 19.44 -17.71 -28.58
N TYR A 233 19.30 -17.68 -29.91
CA TYR A 233 18.56 -18.68 -30.67
C TYR A 233 18.98 -18.63 -32.14
N CYS A 234 19.36 -19.78 -32.70
CA CYS A 234 19.87 -19.89 -34.08
C CYS A 234 18.99 -20.80 -34.97
N GLY A 235 17.71 -20.95 -34.64
CA GLY A 235 16.77 -21.80 -35.39
C GLY A 235 15.75 -21.01 -36.21
N SER A 236 14.87 -21.71 -36.92
CA SER A 236 13.76 -21.07 -37.64
C SER A 236 12.67 -20.58 -36.67
N PHE A 237 12.19 -19.35 -36.89
CA PHE A 237 11.12 -18.75 -36.09
C PHE A 237 9.82 -19.58 -36.11
N GLU A 238 9.57 -20.36 -37.16
CA GLU A 238 8.40 -21.25 -37.23
C GLU A 238 8.47 -22.40 -36.21
N VAL A 239 9.66 -22.82 -35.79
CA VAL A 239 9.82 -23.83 -34.72
C VAL A 239 9.36 -23.26 -33.38
N ILE A 240 9.74 -22.01 -33.08
CA ILE A 240 9.26 -21.30 -31.89
C ILE A 240 7.74 -21.16 -31.94
N ARG A 241 7.19 -20.74 -33.08
CA ARG A 241 5.74 -20.62 -33.28
C ARG A 241 5.01 -21.94 -33.03
N TYR A 242 5.53 -23.04 -33.57
CA TYR A 242 4.93 -24.36 -33.41
C TYR A 242 4.94 -24.81 -31.95
N ARG A 243 6.09 -24.71 -31.27
CA ARG A 243 6.21 -25.09 -29.85
C ARG A 243 5.33 -24.23 -28.94
N LEU A 244 5.26 -22.93 -29.19
CA LEU A 244 4.37 -22.04 -28.43
C LEU A 244 2.91 -22.42 -28.57
N LYS A 245 2.46 -22.83 -29.76
CA LYS A 245 1.08 -23.30 -29.98
C LYS A 245 0.75 -24.62 -29.26
N GLN A 246 1.76 -25.43 -28.93
CA GLN A 246 1.56 -26.65 -28.13
C GLN A 246 1.33 -26.33 -26.64
N ILE A 247 1.85 -25.21 -26.15
CA ILE A 247 1.80 -24.82 -24.73
C ILE A 247 0.67 -23.81 -24.48
N TYR A 248 0.46 -22.87 -25.39
CA TYR A 248 -0.48 -21.76 -25.25
C TYR A 248 -1.57 -21.82 -26.30
N GLU A 249 -2.81 -21.64 -25.86
CA GLU A 249 -3.99 -21.58 -26.73
C GLU A 249 -3.99 -20.32 -27.63
N SER A 250 -3.50 -19.20 -27.10
CA SER A 250 -3.47 -17.91 -27.81
C SER A 250 -2.05 -17.55 -28.25
N VAL A 251 -1.72 -17.88 -29.50
CA VAL A 251 -0.49 -17.46 -30.18
C VAL A 251 -0.86 -16.82 -31.51
N LYS A 252 -0.86 -15.48 -31.55
CA LYS A 252 -1.29 -14.68 -32.71
C LYS A 252 -0.09 -13.98 -33.34
N PRO A 253 -0.03 -13.80 -34.67
CA PRO A 253 0.98 -12.93 -35.28
C PRO A 253 0.79 -11.50 -34.77
N SER A 254 1.90 -10.81 -34.48
CA SER A 254 1.88 -9.40 -34.12
C SER A 254 1.49 -8.57 -35.33
N THR A 255 0.57 -7.62 -35.16
CA THR A 255 0.11 -6.69 -36.20
C THR A 255 0.96 -5.41 -36.27
N LYS A 256 2.08 -5.34 -35.54
CA LYS A 256 2.96 -4.16 -35.59
C LYS A 256 3.60 -4.07 -36.98
N GLU A 257 3.59 -2.88 -37.58
CA GLU A 257 4.20 -2.52 -38.88
C GLU A 257 5.74 -2.64 -38.85
N SER A 258 6.24 -3.85 -38.63
CA SER A 258 7.66 -4.17 -38.66
C SER A 258 7.86 -5.31 -39.64
N ASP A 259 8.87 -5.19 -40.51
CA ASP A 259 9.28 -6.26 -41.45
C ASP A 259 9.81 -7.52 -40.73
N VAL A 260 9.85 -7.51 -39.40
CA VAL A 260 10.38 -8.57 -38.56
C VAL A 260 9.27 -9.54 -38.11
N PRO A 261 9.44 -10.87 -38.28
CA PRO A 261 8.51 -11.86 -37.77
C PRO A 261 8.29 -11.72 -36.25
N ALA A 262 7.04 -11.54 -35.84
CA ALA A 262 6.68 -11.36 -34.43
C ALA A 262 5.36 -12.07 -34.07
N LEU A 263 5.28 -12.55 -32.84
CA LEU A 263 4.14 -13.28 -32.26
C LEU A 263 3.75 -12.65 -30.91
N ILE A 264 2.47 -12.71 -30.58
CA ILE A 264 1.93 -12.35 -29.28
C ILE A 264 1.44 -13.64 -28.61
N VAL A 265 2.05 -13.97 -27.48
CA VAL A 265 1.74 -15.14 -26.64
C VAL A 265 0.84 -14.71 -25.49
N HIS A 266 -0.29 -15.38 -25.35
CA HIS A 266 -1.27 -15.13 -24.29
C HIS A 266 -1.70 -13.64 -24.20
N GLU A 267 -1.71 -12.94 -25.33
CA GLU A 267 -2.10 -11.51 -25.44
C GLU A 267 -1.24 -10.54 -24.58
N ARG A 268 -0.10 -11.00 -24.07
CA ARG A 268 0.71 -10.27 -23.07
C ARG A 268 2.18 -10.17 -23.43
N VAL A 269 2.77 -11.27 -23.91
CA VAL A 269 4.21 -11.34 -24.22
C VAL A 269 4.42 -11.29 -25.73
N THR A 270 5.21 -10.32 -26.19
CA THR A 270 5.61 -10.21 -27.59
C THR A 270 6.94 -10.93 -27.80
N VAL A 271 7.02 -11.80 -28.80
CA VAL A 271 8.23 -12.53 -29.22
C VAL A 271 8.57 -12.12 -30.64
N SER A 272 9.76 -11.57 -30.89
CA SER A 272 10.20 -11.13 -32.23
C SER A 272 11.59 -11.64 -32.59
N LEU A 273 11.81 -11.95 -33.87
CA LEU A 273 13.11 -12.37 -34.38
C LEU A 273 13.91 -11.16 -34.88
N ASP A 274 14.40 -10.33 -33.96
CA ASP A 274 15.13 -9.10 -34.30
C ASP A 274 16.50 -9.38 -34.97
N SER A 275 17.04 -10.60 -34.84
CA SER A 275 18.33 -11.02 -35.40
C SER A 275 18.35 -12.52 -35.69
N GLU A 276 19.24 -12.97 -36.58
CA GLU A 276 19.43 -14.40 -36.87
C GLU A 276 19.97 -15.21 -35.69
N ASN A 277 20.58 -14.54 -34.68
CA ASN A 277 21.26 -15.19 -33.56
C ASN A 277 20.53 -15.04 -32.22
N TYR A 278 19.45 -14.24 -32.16
CA TYR A 278 18.68 -14.08 -30.94
C TYR A 278 17.23 -13.70 -31.22
N VAL A 279 16.37 -14.06 -30.28
CA VAL A 279 14.95 -13.72 -30.25
C VAL A 279 14.71 -12.76 -29.10
N THR A 280 13.94 -11.72 -29.35
CA THR A 280 13.59 -10.71 -28.35
C THR A 280 12.21 -11.03 -27.76
N LEU A 281 12.11 -10.99 -26.44
CA LEU A 281 10.85 -10.98 -25.71
C LEU A 281 10.62 -9.58 -25.15
N GLN A 282 9.37 -9.10 -25.22
CA GLN A 282 8.96 -7.85 -24.61
C GLN A 282 7.57 -8.01 -23.96
N TRP A 283 7.44 -7.60 -22.70
CA TRP A 283 6.19 -7.67 -21.94
C TRP A 283 6.10 -6.55 -20.90
N SER A 284 4.90 -6.33 -20.36
CA SER A 284 4.70 -5.45 -19.19
C SER A 284 4.91 -6.28 -17.93
N SER A 285 5.69 -5.77 -16.97
CA SER A 285 5.97 -6.48 -15.73
C SER A 285 4.73 -6.54 -14.85
N ASP A 286 4.16 -7.74 -14.76
CA ASP A 286 3.05 -8.09 -13.88
C ASP A 286 3.11 -9.60 -13.62
N PRO A 287 2.56 -10.11 -12.50
CA PRO A 287 2.75 -11.49 -12.09
C PRO A 287 2.38 -12.54 -13.15
N ILE A 288 1.37 -12.25 -13.98
CA ILE A 288 0.91 -13.19 -15.01
C ILE A 288 1.82 -13.09 -16.22
N SER A 289 2.13 -11.87 -16.68
CA SER A 289 3.01 -11.67 -17.83
C SER A 289 4.43 -12.18 -17.54
N ASP A 290 4.93 -12.02 -16.32
CA ASP A 290 6.25 -12.51 -15.88
C ASP A 290 6.29 -14.05 -15.88
N MET A 291 5.23 -14.72 -15.40
CA MET A 291 5.13 -16.18 -15.47
C MET A 291 5.08 -16.70 -16.91
N VAL A 292 4.34 -16.01 -17.78
CA VAL A 292 4.28 -16.37 -19.21
C VAL A 292 5.64 -16.15 -19.86
N SER A 293 6.32 -15.02 -19.60
CA SER A 293 7.64 -14.75 -20.17
C SER A 293 8.67 -15.79 -19.72
N ASP A 294 8.70 -16.18 -18.45
CA ASP A 294 9.64 -17.19 -17.94
C ASP A 294 9.43 -18.56 -18.61
N SER A 295 8.17 -18.93 -18.82
CA SER A 295 7.84 -20.18 -19.52
C SER A 295 8.23 -20.13 -21.00
N VAL A 296 8.03 -18.99 -21.68
CA VAL A 296 8.51 -18.78 -23.07
C VAL A 296 10.04 -18.82 -23.13
N VAL A 297 10.74 -18.18 -22.19
CA VAL A 297 12.21 -18.21 -22.09
C VAL A 297 12.71 -19.65 -21.95
N SER A 298 12.14 -20.39 -20.99
CA SER A 298 12.50 -21.79 -20.73
C SER A 298 12.28 -22.66 -21.97
N MET A 299 11.15 -22.47 -22.66
CA MET A 299 10.86 -23.18 -23.90
C MET A 299 11.91 -22.90 -24.99
N ILE A 300 12.25 -21.63 -25.24
CA ILE A 300 13.25 -21.26 -26.27
C ILE A 300 14.62 -21.84 -25.95
N LEU A 301 15.05 -21.77 -24.69
CA LEU A 301 16.33 -22.34 -24.26
C LEU A 301 16.38 -23.87 -24.37
N ASN A 302 15.23 -24.56 -24.21
CA ASN A 302 15.15 -26.01 -24.36
C ASN A 302 15.17 -26.46 -25.84
N ILE A 303 14.66 -25.64 -26.78
CA ILE A 303 14.72 -25.96 -28.22
C ILE A 303 16.18 -26.13 -28.68
N GLY A 304 17.12 -25.36 -28.13
CA GLY A 304 18.55 -25.49 -28.46
C GLY A 304 19.25 -26.71 -27.86
N ARG A 305 18.64 -27.38 -26.86
CA ARG A 305 19.21 -28.56 -26.18
C ARG A 305 18.81 -29.88 -26.83
N GLU A 306 17.62 -29.93 -27.43
CA GLU A 306 17.18 -31.05 -28.25
C GLU A 306 17.77 -30.87 -29.65
N GLY A 307 18.63 -31.78 -30.10
CA GLY A 307 19.14 -31.78 -31.48
C GLY A 307 18.02 -31.78 -32.53
N PRO A 308 18.32 -31.61 -33.84
CA PRO A 308 17.32 -31.43 -34.88
C PRO A 308 16.43 -32.67 -35.03
N ASN A 309 15.36 -32.75 -34.25
CA ASN A 309 14.28 -33.67 -34.50
C ASN A 309 13.48 -33.07 -35.65
N VAL A 310 13.43 -33.80 -36.76
CA VAL A 310 12.63 -33.49 -37.95
C VAL A 310 11.22 -33.12 -37.49
N VAL A 311 10.88 -31.83 -37.57
CA VAL A 311 9.54 -31.35 -37.28
C VAL A 311 8.65 -31.86 -38.41
N PRO A 312 7.58 -32.62 -38.13
CA PRO A 312 6.60 -32.91 -39.15
C PRO A 312 5.95 -31.58 -39.53
N VAL A 313 6.17 -31.12 -40.76
CA VAL A 313 5.42 -30.02 -41.32
C VAL A 313 3.97 -30.47 -41.41
N GLU A 314 3.12 -30.01 -40.50
CA GLU A 314 1.67 -30.10 -40.67
C GLU A 314 1.27 -29.21 -41.84
N VAL A 315 1.31 -29.78 -43.04
CA VAL A 315 0.53 -29.26 -44.16
C VAL A 315 -0.92 -29.50 -43.80
N VAL A 316 -1.68 -28.42 -43.66
CA VAL A 316 -3.12 -28.40 -43.42
C VAL A 316 -3.82 -29.30 -44.45
N VAL A 317 -4.19 -30.53 -44.07
CA VAL A 317 -4.93 -31.46 -44.93
C VAL A 317 -6.41 -31.16 -44.81
N LYS A 318 -6.99 -30.59 -45.87
CA LYS A 318 -8.44 -30.66 -46.12
C LYS A 318 -8.70 -31.81 -47.12
N THR A 319 -9.82 -32.52 -46.92
CA THR A 319 -10.54 -33.42 -47.87
C THR A 319 -9.85 -34.64 -48.51
N LYS A 320 -10.59 -35.76 -48.61
CA LYS A 320 -10.18 -37.03 -49.28
C LYS A 320 -9.71 -36.80 -50.74
N GLU A 321 -10.32 -35.83 -51.43
CA GLU A 321 -9.98 -35.46 -52.80
C GLU A 321 -8.58 -34.84 -52.93
N ASP A 322 -8.10 -34.10 -51.92
CA ASP A 322 -6.77 -33.49 -51.96
C ASP A 322 -5.67 -34.53 -51.70
N ARG A 323 -5.95 -35.55 -50.87
CA ARG A 323 -5.05 -36.73 -50.75
C ARG A 323 -4.91 -37.45 -52.09
N GLU A 324 -5.99 -37.59 -52.85
CA GLU A 324 -5.93 -38.21 -54.18
C GLU A 324 -5.17 -37.34 -55.18
N ARG A 325 -5.36 -36.02 -55.17
CA ARG A 325 -4.58 -35.09 -56.01
C ARG A 325 -3.09 -35.09 -55.67
N ILE A 326 -2.74 -35.09 -54.39
CA ILE A 326 -1.34 -35.16 -53.93
C ILE A 326 -0.73 -36.50 -54.32
N ALA A 327 -1.44 -37.62 -54.10
CA ALA A 327 -1.00 -38.93 -54.54
C ALA A 327 -0.78 -38.97 -56.06
N HIS A 328 -1.67 -38.38 -56.85
CA HIS A 328 -1.55 -38.31 -58.31
C HIS A 328 -0.33 -37.49 -58.76
N LYS A 329 -0.03 -36.37 -58.10
CA LYS A 329 1.17 -35.56 -58.35
C LYS A 329 2.46 -36.30 -57.99
N VAL A 330 2.48 -37.03 -56.88
CA VAL A 330 3.64 -37.83 -56.46
C VAL A 330 3.89 -38.98 -57.43
N VAL A 331 2.83 -39.67 -57.87
CA VAL A 331 2.91 -40.72 -58.89
C VAL A 331 3.47 -40.15 -60.20
N HIS A 332 2.98 -38.99 -60.66
CA HIS A 332 3.49 -38.32 -61.85
C HIS A 332 4.99 -37.99 -61.73
N ALA A 333 5.41 -37.36 -60.64
CA ALA A 333 6.81 -36.99 -60.43
C ALA A 333 7.76 -38.21 -60.40
N LEU A 334 7.34 -39.32 -59.81
CA LEU A 334 8.11 -40.56 -59.79
C LEU A 334 8.15 -41.26 -61.16
N MET A 335 7.07 -41.18 -61.94
CA MET A 335 7.04 -41.70 -63.31
C MET A 335 7.94 -40.88 -64.24
N VAL A 336 7.92 -39.54 -64.12
CA VAL A 336 8.85 -38.62 -64.82
C VAL A 336 10.30 -38.95 -64.46
N SER A 337 10.61 -39.20 -63.18
CA SER A 337 11.97 -39.57 -62.74
C SER A 337 12.46 -40.89 -63.35
N LEU A 338 11.57 -41.88 -63.53
CA LEU A 338 11.94 -43.20 -64.04
C LEU A 338 11.95 -43.31 -65.57
N PHE A 339 11.11 -42.55 -66.27
CA PHE A 339 10.87 -42.71 -67.71
C PHE A 339 11.07 -41.42 -68.53
N GLY A 340 11.36 -40.29 -67.88
CA GLY A 340 11.63 -39.02 -68.56
C GLY A 340 10.35 -38.28 -68.97
N ASP A 341 9.90 -38.45 -70.21
CA ASP A 341 8.75 -37.71 -70.75
C ASP A 341 7.42 -38.42 -70.41
N VAL A 342 6.75 -37.91 -69.37
CA VAL A 342 5.43 -38.37 -68.92
C VAL A 342 4.45 -37.21 -68.87
N ARG A 343 3.42 -37.28 -69.72
CA ARG A 343 2.36 -36.28 -69.81
C ARG A 343 1.08 -36.78 -69.16
N VAL A 344 0.36 -35.89 -68.49
CA VAL A 344 -0.95 -36.19 -67.89
C VAL A 344 -2.03 -35.87 -68.93
N ALA A 345 -2.83 -36.87 -69.30
CA ALA A 345 -4.00 -36.72 -70.15
C ALA A 345 -5.29 -36.57 -69.30
N ASP A 346 -6.40 -36.21 -69.94
CA ASP A 346 -7.69 -36.02 -69.27
C ASP A 346 -8.12 -37.29 -68.51
N GLU A 347 -8.72 -37.09 -67.32
CA GLU A 347 -9.20 -38.14 -66.39
C GLU A 347 -8.14 -38.98 -65.65
N GLY A 348 -6.87 -38.54 -65.61
CA GLY A 348 -5.84 -39.17 -64.76
C GLY A 348 -5.13 -40.36 -65.42
N LYS A 349 -5.05 -40.34 -66.75
CA LYS A 349 -4.23 -41.23 -67.57
C LYS A 349 -2.85 -40.60 -67.82
N PHE A 350 -1.80 -41.42 -67.84
CA PHE A 350 -0.44 -40.99 -68.12
C PHE A 350 -0.02 -41.47 -69.51
N VAL A 351 0.52 -40.56 -70.32
CA VAL A 351 1.15 -40.86 -71.60
C VAL A 351 2.65 -40.83 -71.38
N ILE A 352 3.29 -41.99 -71.51
CA ILE A 352 4.72 -42.17 -71.28
C ILE A 352 5.37 -42.40 -72.64
N SER A 353 6.34 -41.55 -73.00
CA SER A 353 7.10 -41.65 -74.24
C SER A 353 8.55 -41.98 -73.92
N VAL A 354 9.01 -43.17 -74.36
CA VAL A 354 10.40 -43.61 -74.18
C VAL A 354 10.94 -43.99 -75.55
N ASP A 355 11.98 -43.30 -75.97
CA ASP A 355 12.59 -43.39 -77.30
C ASP A 355 11.58 -43.11 -78.44
N ALA A 356 11.03 -44.15 -79.08
CA ALA A 356 10.04 -44.07 -80.17
C ALA A 356 8.70 -44.76 -79.83
N ASP A 357 8.58 -45.37 -78.64
CA ASP A 357 7.39 -46.09 -78.21
C ASP A 357 6.54 -45.21 -77.27
N VAL A 358 5.23 -45.25 -77.48
CA VAL A 358 4.25 -44.54 -76.64
C VAL A 358 3.43 -45.56 -75.85
N ALA A 359 3.34 -45.35 -74.55
CA ALA A 359 2.55 -46.16 -73.64
C ALA A 359 1.49 -45.31 -72.92
N TYR A 360 0.26 -45.82 -72.86
CA TYR A 360 -0.86 -45.21 -72.15
C TYR A 360 -1.12 -46.00 -70.87
N LEU A 361 -1.01 -45.34 -69.72
CA LEU A 361 -1.20 -45.93 -68.40
C LEU A 361 -2.44 -45.31 -67.74
N ASP A 362 -3.39 -46.14 -67.30
CA ASP A 362 -4.51 -45.68 -66.49
C ASP A 362 -4.10 -45.54 -65.01
N GLY A 363 -4.15 -44.32 -64.48
CA GLY A 363 -3.72 -44.01 -63.11
C GLY A 363 -4.61 -44.59 -62.01
N ARG A 364 -5.80 -45.14 -62.35
CA ARG A 364 -6.71 -45.80 -61.41
C ARG A 364 -6.67 -47.32 -61.52
N SER A 365 -6.75 -47.88 -62.74
CA SER A 365 -6.76 -49.34 -62.92
C SER A 365 -5.36 -49.97 -62.99
N GLY A 366 -4.35 -49.19 -63.38
CA GLY A 366 -2.99 -49.69 -63.60
C GLY A 366 -2.82 -50.50 -64.89
N ASP A 367 -3.78 -50.40 -65.81
CA ASP A 367 -3.67 -50.99 -67.14
C ASP A 367 -2.75 -50.15 -68.04
N VAL A 368 -1.92 -50.85 -68.82
CA VAL A 368 -0.95 -50.24 -69.74
C VAL A 368 -1.20 -50.71 -71.16
N GLU A 369 -1.50 -49.78 -72.06
CA GLU A 369 -1.60 -50.00 -73.50
C GLU A 369 -0.32 -49.51 -74.17
N CYS A 370 0.42 -50.44 -74.79
CA CYS A 370 1.66 -50.15 -75.51
C CYS A 370 1.91 -51.27 -76.52
N GLU A 371 2.41 -50.95 -77.70
CA GLU A 371 2.78 -51.92 -78.74
C GLU A 371 4.02 -52.74 -78.35
N ASN A 372 4.92 -52.17 -77.52
CA ASN A 372 6.11 -52.83 -77.01
C ASN A 372 5.83 -53.58 -75.70
N ILE A 373 5.84 -54.91 -75.77
CA ILE A 373 5.55 -55.82 -74.64
C ILE A 373 6.54 -55.66 -73.47
N VAL A 374 7.81 -55.37 -73.76
CA VAL A 374 8.85 -55.21 -72.73
C VAL A 374 8.66 -53.90 -71.96
N LEU A 375 8.35 -52.81 -72.66
CA LEU A 375 8.06 -51.52 -72.06
C LEU A 375 6.78 -51.57 -71.22
N LYS A 376 5.75 -52.27 -71.72
CA LYS A 376 4.49 -52.50 -71.02
C LYS A 376 4.67 -53.15 -69.65
N GLU A 377 5.42 -54.25 -69.56
CA GLU A 377 5.67 -54.93 -68.28
C GLU A 377 6.54 -54.10 -67.32
N ARG A 378 7.48 -53.31 -67.85
CA ARG A 378 8.34 -52.42 -67.05
C ARG A 378 7.55 -51.28 -66.41
N ILE A 379 6.67 -50.64 -67.17
CA ILE A 379 5.77 -49.57 -66.66
C ILE A 379 4.80 -50.15 -65.63
N ARG A 380 4.20 -51.31 -65.91
CA ARG A 380 3.27 -51.98 -65.00
C ARG A 380 3.92 -52.33 -63.66
N THR A 381 5.14 -52.85 -63.69
CA THR A 381 5.90 -53.20 -62.48
C THR A 381 6.30 -51.97 -61.68
N ALA A 382 6.76 -50.91 -62.36
CA ALA A 382 7.12 -49.65 -61.72
C ALA A 382 5.89 -48.97 -61.07
N PHE A 383 4.77 -48.91 -61.79
CA PHE A 383 3.53 -48.32 -61.30
C PHE A 383 2.98 -49.05 -60.07
N ARG A 384 3.00 -50.39 -60.07
CA ARG A 384 2.58 -51.19 -58.91
C ARG A 384 3.44 -50.91 -57.67
N ARG A 385 4.76 -50.74 -57.84
CA ARG A 385 5.68 -50.39 -56.73
C ARG A 385 5.42 -48.98 -56.20
N ILE A 386 5.20 -48.01 -57.09
CA ILE A 386 4.89 -46.64 -56.73
C ILE A 386 3.54 -46.56 -56.01
N GLN A 387 2.50 -47.23 -56.52
CA GLN A 387 1.20 -47.29 -55.84
C GLN A 387 1.30 -47.93 -54.45
N GLY A 388 2.08 -49.01 -54.29
CA GLY A 388 2.30 -49.63 -52.98
C GLY A 388 3.01 -48.71 -51.97
N ALA A 389 3.91 -47.84 -52.44
CA ALA A 389 4.58 -46.85 -51.60
C ALA A 389 3.69 -45.64 -51.26
N VAL A 390 2.85 -45.20 -52.20
CA VAL A 390 1.95 -44.04 -52.03
C VAL A 390 0.68 -44.39 -51.27
N ARG A 391 0.24 -45.65 -51.31
CA ARG A 391 -0.91 -46.19 -50.57
C ARG A 391 -0.48 -47.38 -49.71
N PRO A 392 0.21 -47.15 -48.58
CA PRO A 392 0.58 -48.24 -47.69
C PRO A 392 -0.68 -48.94 -47.17
N ILE A 393 -0.68 -50.27 -47.17
CA ILE A 393 -1.73 -51.10 -46.59
C ILE A 393 -1.82 -50.75 -45.10
N PRO A 394 -3.01 -50.47 -44.53
CA PRO A 394 -3.13 -50.24 -43.10
C PRO A 394 -2.61 -51.46 -42.35
N LEU A 395 -1.68 -51.26 -41.41
CA LEU A 395 -1.33 -52.30 -40.45
C LEU A 395 -2.61 -52.66 -39.69
N ALA A 396 -3.14 -53.87 -39.92
CA ALA A 396 -4.23 -54.38 -39.11
C ALA A 396 -3.75 -54.42 -37.66
N ALA A 397 -4.47 -53.74 -36.77
CA ALA A 397 -4.14 -53.66 -35.36
C ALA A 397 -4.08 -55.09 -34.76
N SER A 398 -2.91 -55.47 -34.27
CA SER A 398 -2.69 -56.59 -33.35
C SER A 398 -2.13 -56.05 -32.05
#